data_AF-A0A1R0KQ21-F1
#
_entry.id   AF-A0A1R0KQ21-F1
#
_cell.length_a   1.000
_cell.length_b   1.000
_cell.length_c   1.000
_cell.angle_alpha   90.00
_cell.angle_beta   90.00
_cell.angle_gamma   90.00
#
_symmetry.space_group_name_H-M   'P 1'
#
loop_
_entity.id
_entity.type
_entity.pdbx_description
1 polymer ?
#
loop_
_entity_poly.entity_id
_entity_poly.type
_entity_poly.pdbx_seq_one_letter_code
_entity_poly.pdbx_strand_id
1 'polypeptide(L)'
;MSENHGGHFPPQQQWHQHQQWPQQQGWPQHPPKKKGLSTKVKVLLLVAALVVVGGGLGLIFVMKAAAGPEKQAKALTEGDCVVLTGSGKEADAVKTPCDSPQTPYAVSLTGVDKGDWNCKEGFYQYSVPRPVRGDGVALCLAINAKVGLCFDDIETKTPPPLKDCGSARLRISEVFPKMSMVNSPCAEGTAEVISYASYGTSNFKSATICFVKP
;
A
#
# COMPACT_ATOMS: atom_id res chain seq x y z
N MET A 1 35.34 -71.58 -49.99
CA MET A 1 36.21 -70.65 -49.25
C MET A 1 35.79 -69.24 -49.66
N SER A 2 35.41 -68.43 -48.66
CA SER A 2 35.36 -66.94 -48.61
C SER A 2 34.72 -66.16 -49.77
N GLU A 3 33.98 -65.06 -49.59
CA GLU A 3 33.42 -64.35 -48.45
C GLU A 3 32.39 -63.35 -49.03
N ASN A 4 31.62 -62.75 -48.13
CA ASN A 4 30.36 -62.05 -48.36
C ASN A 4 30.53 -60.56 -48.73
N HIS A 5 29.38 -59.89 -48.94
CA HIS A 5 29.10 -58.43 -48.98
C HIS A 5 29.17 -57.80 -50.39
N GLY A 6 28.07 -57.36 -51.04
CA GLY A 6 26.92 -56.57 -50.56
C GLY A 6 27.36 -55.09 -50.48
N GLY A 7 26.78 -54.08 -51.11
CA GLY A 7 25.61 -53.90 -51.97
C GLY A 7 25.37 -52.38 -52.11
N HIS A 8 24.88 -51.94 -53.27
CA HIS A 8 24.11 -50.70 -53.55
C HIS A 8 24.76 -49.28 -53.46
N PHE A 9 24.90 -48.68 -54.65
CA PHE A 9 24.80 -47.24 -55.01
C PHE A 9 23.30 -46.79 -55.05
N PRO A 10 22.86 -45.49 -55.13
CA PRO A 10 23.36 -44.35 -55.96
C PRO A 10 23.09 -42.92 -55.36
N PRO A 11 22.93 -41.79 -56.12
CA PRO A 11 23.84 -41.09 -57.04
C PRO A 11 24.09 -39.57 -56.75
N GLN A 12 25.16 -39.07 -57.40
CA GLN A 12 25.50 -37.75 -58.00
C GLN A 12 24.86 -36.37 -57.64
N GLN A 13 25.82 -35.43 -57.41
CA GLN A 13 26.07 -34.09 -58.01
C GLN A 13 25.11 -32.90 -57.73
N GLN A 14 25.52 -31.82 -57.06
CA GLN A 14 26.57 -30.80 -57.34
C GLN A 14 26.06 -29.64 -58.22
N TRP A 15 25.80 -28.49 -57.58
CA TRP A 15 25.70 -27.17 -58.22
C TRP A 15 26.45 -26.11 -57.38
N HIS A 16 27.54 -25.61 -57.99
CA HIS A 16 28.24 -24.31 -57.94
C HIS A 16 28.30 -23.46 -56.65
N GLN A 17 29.49 -23.17 -56.10
CA GLN A 17 30.57 -22.22 -56.51
C GLN A 17 30.36 -20.76 -56.03
N HIS A 18 31.30 -20.36 -55.16
CA HIS A 18 31.83 -19.02 -54.83
C HIS A 18 30.91 -17.92 -54.29
N GLN A 19 31.16 -17.56 -53.04
CA GLN A 19 31.63 -16.21 -52.69
C GLN A 19 32.48 -16.29 -51.42
N GLN A 20 33.81 -16.18 -51.58
CA GLN A 20 34.79 -15.90 -50.54
C GLN A 20 34.90 -14.39 -50.36
N TRP A 21 35.05 -13.91 -49.12
CA TRP A 21 35.86 -12.74 -48.66
C TRP A 21 35.76 -12.61 -47.12
N PRO A 22 36.72 -11.96 -46.43
CA PRO A 22 37.85 -12.60 -45.76
C PRO A 22 37.68 -12.83 -44.26
N GLN A 23 38.50 -13.74 -43.71
CA GLN A 23 38.74 -13.86 -42.27
C GLN A 23 39.43 -12.60 -41.72
N GLN A 24 38.85 -12.04 -40.65
CA GLN A 24 39.49 -11.08 -39.76
C GLN A 24 39.31 -11.56 -38.31
N GLN A 25 40.44 -12.05 -37.77
CA GLN A 25 40.99 -11.81 -36.44
C GLN A 25 40.06 -11.81 -35.21
N GLY A 26 40.42 -12.70 -34.28
CA GLY A 26 39.69 -12.95 -33.05
C GLY A 26 39.66 -11.81 -32.04
N TRP A 27 38.64 -11.87 -31.20
CA TRP A 27 38.52 -11.16 -29.93
C TRP A 27 37.98 -12.13 -28.87
N PRO A 28 38.44 -12.05 -27.60
CA PRO A 28 38.01 -12.96 -26.56
C PRO A 28 36.52 -12.80 -26.27
N GLN A 29 35.82 -13.92 -26.18
CA GLN A 29 34.44 -14.02 -25.70
C GLN A 29 34.40 -13.55 -24.24
N HIS A 30 34.06 -12.29 -24.01
CA HIS A 30 33.60 -11.87 -22.69
C HIS A 30 32.26 -12.57 -22.45
N PRO A 31 32.11 -13.37 -21.37
CA PRO A 31 30.80 -13.92 -21.03
C PRO A 31 29.81 -12.76 -20.87
N PRO A 32 28.54 -12.92 -21.28
CA PRO A 32 27.56 -11.86 -21.12
C PRO A 32 27.56 -11.45 -19.65
N LYS A 33 27.91 -10.18 -19.39
CA LYS A 33 27.78 -9.57 -18.06
C LYS A 33 26.36 -9.89 -17.62
N LYS A 34 26.20 -10.79 -16.65
CA LYS A 34 24.91 -10.98 -15.98
C LYS A 34 24.52 -9.58 -15.54
N LYS A 35 23.44 -9.04 -16.12
CA LYS A 35 22.85 -7.78 -15.70
C LYS A 35 22.40 -8.01 -14.26
N GLY A 36 23.34 -7.83 -13.33
CA GLY A 36 23.08 -7.84 -11.91
C GLY A 36 21.98 -6.82 -11.70
N LEU A 37 20.90 -7.26 -11.09
CA LEU A 37 19.80 -6.40 -10.71
C LEU A 37 20.39 -5.16 -10.04
N SER A 38 20.15 -3.98 -10.64
CA SER A 38 20.71 -2.71 -10.16
C SER A 38 20.49 -2.59 -8.66
N THR A 39 21.45 -2.02 -7.93
CA THR A 39 21.35 -1.81 -6.49
C THR A 39 20.01 -1.15 -6.11
N LYS A 40 19.47 -0.30 -6.98
CA LYS A 40 18.13 0.31 -6.82
C LYS A 40 17.00 -0.71 -6.86
N VAL A 41 17.07 -1.72 -7.73
CA VAL A 41 16.07 -2.78 -7.84
C VAL A 41 16.24 -3.81 -6.72
N LYS A 42 17.46 -4.06 -6.24
CA LYS A 42 17.68 -4.87 -5.02
C LYS A 42 17.12 -4.19 -3.78
N VAL A 43 17.29 -2.88 -3.65
CA VAL A 43 16.68 -2.08 -2.57
C VAL A 43 15.16 -2.08 -2.70
N LEU A 44 14.60 -1.89 -3.89
CA LEU A 44 13.16 -2.03 -4.14
C LEU A 44 12.62 -3.42 -3.81
N LEU A 45 13.34 -4.49 -4.13
CA LEU A 45 12.96 -5.86 -3.76
C LEU A 45 13.07 -6.12 -2.26
N LEU A 46 14.05 -5.53 -1.58
CA LEU A 46 14.16 -5.62 -0.11
C LEU A 46 13.04 -4.86 0.58
N VAL A 47 12.67 -3.68 0.09
CA VAL A 47 11.52 -2.91 0.59
C VAL A 47 10.22 -3.66 0.30
N ALA A 48 10.06 -4.23 -0.90
CA ALA A 48 8.90 -5.05 -1.24
C ALA A 48 8.82 -6.33 -0.38
N ALA A 49 9.95 -6.97 -0.08
CA ALA A 49 10.02 -8.15 0.78
C ALA A 49 9.75 -7.81 2.26
N LEU A 50 10.17 -6.65 2.75
CA LEU A 50 9.82 -6.17 4.09
C LEU A 50 8.33 -5.85 4.23
N VAL A 51 7.69 -5.35 3.17
CA VAL A 51 6.23 -5.20 3.10
C VAL A 51 5.51 -6.56 3.15
N VAL A 52 6.13 -7.64 2.63
CA VAL A 52 5.55 -8.99 2.67
C VAL A 52 5.57 -9.61 4.07
N VAL A 53 6.57 -9.30 4.90
CA VAL A 53 6.66 -9.81 6.28
C VAL A 53 5.67 -9.10 7.23
N GLY A 54 5.19 -7.90 6.86
CA GLY A 54 4.13 -7.17 7.59
C GLY A 54 2.70 -7.39 7.09
N GLY A 55 2.48 -8.25 6.09
CA GLY A 55 1.12 -8.55 5.58
C GLY A 55 0.98 -8.46 4.07
N GLY A 56 1.41 -9.50 3.35
CA GLY A 56 0.65 -10.16 2.29
C GLY A 56 0.20 -9.44 1.01
N LEU A 57 0.34 -8.12 0.84
CA LEU A 57 -0.25 -7.41 -0.31
C LEU A 57 0.70 -6.44 -1.04
N GLY A 58 2.00 -6.74 -1.08
CA GLY A 58 2.96 -5.94 -1.83
C GLY A 58 2.69 -5.81 -3.34
N LEU A 59 1.91 -6.71 -3.97
CA LEU A 59 1.72 -6.71 -5.43
C LEU A 59 0.48 -5.94 -5.93
N ILE A 60 -0.61 -5.86 -5.16
CA ILE A 60 -1.84 -5.17 -5.59
C ILE A 60 -1.73 -3.65 -5.38
N PHE A 61 -1.03 -3.21 -4.32
CA PHE A 61 -0.83 -1.79 -4.03
C PHE A 61 0.07 -1.06 -5.05
N VAL A 62 1.02 -1.78 -5.67
CA VAL A 62 2.03 -1.17 -6.55
C VAL A 62 1.45 -0.62 -7.86
N MET A 63 0.34 -1.15 -8.38
CA MET A 63 -0.24 -0.63 -9.63
C MET A 63 -1.04 0.66 -9.46
N LYS A 64 -1.55 0.96 -8.25
CA LYS A 64 -2.25 2.23 -7.96
C LYS A 64 -1.36 3.30 -7.31
N ALA A 65 -0.22 2.91 -6.74
CA ALA A 65 0.78 3.82 -6.16
C ALA A 65 1.57 4.66 -7.18
N ALA A 66 1.31 4.53 -8.49
CA ALA A 66 1.93 5.35 -9.53
C ALA A 66 1.43 6.81 -9.52
N ALA A 67 0.32 7.09 -8.84
CA ALA A 67 -0.16 8.44 -8.58
C ALA A 67 0.49 8.94 -7.27
N GLY A 68 1.14 10.09 -7.26
CA GLY A 68 1.75 10.66 -6.04
C GLY A 68 0.71 11.00 -4.95
N PRO A 69 1.14 11.29 -3.71
CA PRO A 69 0.28 11.45 -2.53
C PRO A 69 -0.90 12.40 -2.77
N GLU A 70 -0.64 13.51 -3.46
CA GLU A 70 -1.65 14.51 -3.80
C GLU A 70 -2.78 13.95 -4.66
N LYS A 71 -2.44 13.20 -5.72
CA LYS A 71 -3.45 12.65 -6.64
C LYS A 71 -4.29 11.58 -5.97
N GLN A 72 -3.68 10.77 -5.10
CA GLN A 72 -4.42 9.78 -4.33
C GLN A 72 -5.37 10.46 -3.34
N ALA A 73 -4.86 11.44 -2.59
CA ALA A 73 -5.66 12.18 -1.61
C ALA A 73 -6.81 12.96 -2.26
N LYS A 74 -6.61 13.59 -3.44
CA LYS A 74 -7.66 14.29 -4.19
C LYS A 74 -8.76 13.38 -4.72
N ALA A 75 -8.48 12.10 -4.92
CA ALA A 75 -9.45 11.14 -5.43
C ALA A 75 -10.35 10.56 -4.32
N LEU A 76 -10.05 10.85 -3.05
CA LEU A 76 -10.82 10.38 -1.92
C LEU A 76 -12.04 11.27 -1.67
N THR A 77 -13.14 10.61 -1.32
CA THR A 77 -14.38 11.28 -0.90
C THR A 77 -14.78 10.84 0.50
N GLU A 78 -15.65 11.61 1.15
CA GLU A 78 -16.22 11.22 2.44
C GLU A 78 -16.85 9.81 2.38
N GLY A 79 -16.55 9.00 3.39
CA GLY A 79 -16.90 7.58 3.48
C GLY A 79 -15.90 6.62 2.85
N ASP A 80 -14.93 7.10 2.06
CA ASP A 80 -13.88 6.22 1.53
C ASP A 80 -12.97 5.72 2.65
N CYS A 81 -12.64 4.42 2.61
CA CYS A 81 -11.68 3.86 3.54
C CYS A 81 -10.28 3.84 2.96
N VAL A 82 -9.31 4.07 3.83
CA VAL A 82 -7.93 4.30 3.44
C VAL A 82 -6.94 3.58 4.35
N VAL A 83 -5.80 3.25 3.77
CA VAL A 83 -4.58 2.91 4.49
C VAL A 83 -3.54 3.98 4.18
N LEU A 84 -2.79 4.38 5.21
CA LEU A 84 -1.67 5.29 5.04
C LEU A 84 -0.41 4.46 4.80
N THR A 85 0.24 4.64 3.65
CA THR A 85 1.50 3.95 3.33
C THR A 85 2.64 4.95 3.28
N GLY A 86 3.77 4.62 3.89
CA GLY A 86 4.89 5.56 4.08
C GLY A 86 4.88 6.16 5.48
N SER A 87 5.64 7.24 5.68
CA SER A 87 5.85 7.84 7.01
C SER A 87 5.90 9.36 6.94
N GLY A 88 5.35 10.02 7.97
CA GLY A 88 5.37 11.48 8.08
C GLY A 88 4.53 12.18 7.01
N LYS A 89 4.98 13.36 6.56
CA LYS A 89 4.25 14.21 5.60
C LYS A 89 4.17 13.66 4.18
N GLU A 90 4.94 12.60 3.89
CA GLU A 90 5.01 11.92 2.60
C GLU A 90 4.16 10.65 2.56
N ALA A 91 3.37 10.36 3.60
CA ALA A 91 2.50 9.20 3.59
C ALA A 91 1.42 9.33 2.50
N ASP A 92 1.22 8.28 1.72
CA ASP A 92 0.15 8.17 0.73
C ASP A 92 -1.14 7.72 1.41
N ALA A 93 -2.26 8.41 1.15
CA ALA A 93 -3.58 7.95 1.53
C ALA A 93 -4.19 7.08 0.42
N VAL A 94 -4.03 5.76 0.53
CA VAL A 94 -4.45 4.81 -0.50
C VAL A 94 -5.87 4.33 -0.22
N LYS A 95 -6.78 4.52 -1.16
CA LYS A 95 -8.15 3.96 -1.10
C LYS A 95 -8.14 2.43 -1.08
N THR A 96 -8.86 1.85 -0.13
CA THR A 96 -8.98 0.40 0.10
C THR A 96 -10.43 0.03 0.49
N PRO A 97 -10.88 -1.21 0.27
CA PRO A 97 -12.18 -1.66 0.75
C PRO A 97 -12.33 -1.50 2.27
N CYS A 98 -13.45 -0.95 2.73
CA CYS A 98 -13.71 -0.70 4.16
C CYS A 98 -13.80 -1.98 5.01
N ASP A 99 -14.15 -3.10 4.39
CA ASP A 99 -14.26 -4.42 5.03
C ASP A 99 -12.91 -5.13 5.14
N SER A 100 -11.85 -4.62 4.50
CA SER A 100 -10.50 -5.18 4.59
C SER A 100 -9.98 -5.13 6.04
N PRO A 101 -9.33 -6.20 6.54
CA PRO A 101 -8.77 -6.25 7.89
C PRO A 101 -7.59 -5.30 8.10
N GLN A 102 -7.00 -4.77 7.03
CA GLN A 102 -5.84 -3.88 7.08
C GLN A 102 -6.20 -2.42 6.78
N THR A 103 -7.48 -2.05 6.96
CA THR A 103 -7.98 -0.72 6.64
C THR A 103 -8.31 0.04 7.92
N PRO A 104 -7.38 0.86 8.45
CA PRO A 104 -7.55 1.53 9.73
C PRO A 104 -8.44 2.76 9.70
N TYR A 105 -8.65 3.39 8.54
CA TYR A 105 -9.26 4.71 8.48
C TYR A 105 -10.40 4.82 7.48
N ALA A 106 -11.32 5.72 7.78
CA ALA A 106 -12.34 6.23 6.88
C ALA A 106 -12.23 7.76 6.79
N VAL A 107 -12.45 8.30 5.60
CA VAL A 107 -12.47 9.75 5.36
C VAL A 107 -13.78 10.31 5.88
N SER A 108 -13.69 11.22 6.85
CA SER A 108 -14.83 11.93 7.43
C SER A 108 -15.08 13.26 6.72
N LEU A 109 -14.02 14.00 6.38
CA LEU A 109 -14.15 15.28 5.69
C LEU A 109 -12.98 15.47 4.73
N THR A 110 -13.25 16.09 3.59
CA THR A 110 -12.26 16.52 2.60
C THR A 110 -12.20 18.04 2.54
N GLY A 111 -11.01 18.61 2.40
CA GLY A 111 -10.80 20.05 2.31
C GLY A 111 -9.48 20.41 1.62
N VAL A 112 -9.14 21.70 1.69
CA VAL A 112 -7.89 22.25 1.16
C VAL A 112 -7.00 22.66 2.32
N ASP A 113 -5.74 22.24 2.29
CA ASP A 113 -4.75 22.70 3.26
C ASP A 113 -4.34 24.14 2.94
N LYS A 114 -4.82 25.09 3.75
CA LYS A 114 -4.48 26.51 3.70
C LYS A 114 -3.66 26.98 4.91
N GLY A 115 -3.24 26.06 5.79
CA GLY A 115 -2.44 26.35 6.98
C GLY A 115 -3.23 26.62 8.28
N ASP A 116 -4.55 26.83 8.20
CA ASP A 116 -5.46 27.03 9.34
C ASP A 116 -6.51 25.91 9.50
N TRP A 117 -6.42 24.89 8.66
CA TRP A 117 -7.35 23.76 8.66
C TRP A 117 -7.13 22.84 9.87
N ASN A 118 -8.22 22.40 10.49
CA ASN A 118 -8.20 21.50 11.63
C ASN A 118 -9.40 20.55 11.59
N CYS A 119 -9.21 19.36 12.14
CA CYS A 119 -10.27 18.39 12.36
C CYS A 119 -10.89 18.56 13.74
N LYS A 120 -12.17 18.20 13.86
CA LYS A 120 -12.81 18.15 15.17
C LYS A 120 -12.18 17.05 16.03
N GLU A 121 -12.48 17.06 17.32
CA GLU A 121 -12.08 15.98 18.23
C GLU A 121 -12.59 14.62 17.74
N GLY A 122 -11.83 13.57 18.05
CA GLY A 122 -12.08 12.21 17.56
C GLY A 122 -11.63 11.92 16.13
N PHE A 123 -11.14 12.92 15.39
CA PHE A 123 -10.58 12.78 14.05
C PHE A 123 -9.08 13.10 14.00
N TYR A 124 -8.39 12.43 13.10
CA TYR A 124 -6.98 12.64 12.78
C TYR A 124 -6.82 13.53 11.56
N GLN A 125 -5.76 14.33 11.57
CA GLN A 125 -5.41 15.20 10.46
C GLN A 125 -4.46 14.48 9.50
N TYR A 126 -4.80 14.51 8.22
CA TYR A 126 -3.89 14.17 7.14
C TYR A 126 -3.90 15.31 6.13
N SER A 127 -2.72 15.81 5.75
CA SER A 127 -2.63 16.78 4.66
C SER A 127 -1.48 16.48 3.73
N VAL A 128 -1.71 16.77 2.44
CA VAL A 128 -0.67 16.84 1.43
C VAL A 128 -0.44 18.33 1.15
N PRO A 129 0.77 18.85 1.45
CA PRO A 129 1.08 20.26 1.24
C PRO A 129 0.82 20.70 -0.18
N ARG A 130 0.56 22.00 -0.34
CA ARG A 130 0.35 22.60 -1.65
C ARG A 130 1.59 22.37 -2.57
N PRO A 131 1.41 21.80 -3.77
CA PRO A 131 2.48 21.77 -4.76
C PRO A 131 2.77 23.17 -5.32
N VAL A 132 3.84 23.32 -6.12
CA VAL A 132 4.22 24.60 -6.76
C VAL A 132 3.06 25.23 -7.56
N ARG A 133 2.13 24.40 -8.07
CA ARG A 133 0.93 24.85 -8.78
C ARG A 133 -0.28 23.98 -8.40
N GLY A 134 -1.30 24.58 -7.81
CA GLY A 134 -2.55 23.92 -7.39
C GLY A 134 -2.86 24.14 -5.91
N ASP A 135 -3.91 23.48 -5.43
CA ASP A 135 -4.28 23.44 -4.01
C ASP A 135 -3.74 22.19 -3.33
N GLY A 136 -3.36 22.34 -2.05
CA GLY A 136 -3.06 21.20 -1.17
C GLY A 136 -4.33 20.45 -0.80
N VAL A 137 -4.18 19.28 -0.19
CA VAL A 137 -5.30 18.43 0.22
C VAL A 137 -5.29 18.30 1.73
N ALA A 138 -6.46 18.37 2.35
CA ALA A 138 -6.62 18.08 3.76
C ALA A 138 -7.77 17.08 3.98
N LEU A 139 -7.55 16.06 4.81
CA LEU A 139 -8.49 14.99 5.08
C LEU A 139 -8.62 14.78 6.59
N CYS A 140 -9.84 14.81 7.10
CA CYS A 140 -10.11 14.32 8.46
C CYS A 140 -10.38 12.83 8.40
N LEU A 141 -9.54 12.06 9.09
CA LEU A 141 -9.63 10.61 9.13
C LEU A 141 -10.24 10.18 10.46
N ALA A 142 -11.21 9.28 10.40
CA ALA A 142 -11.73 8.58 11.58
C ALA A 142 -11.21 7.15 11.57
N ILE A 143 -11.00 6.55 12.74
CA ILE A 143 -10.71 5.12 12.82
C ILE A 143 -11.89 4.36 12.20
N ASN A 144 -11.60 3.49 11.23
CA ASN A 144 -12.56 2.58 10.62
C ASN A 144 -13.02 1.58 11.68
N ALA A 145 -14.14 1.89 12.33
CA ALA A 145 -14.62 1.29 13.56
C ALA A 145 -14.89 -0.22 13.44
N LYS A 146 -13.82 -1.01 13.42
CA LYS A 146 -13.81 -2.45 13.22
C LYS A 146 -13.22 -3.12 14.44
N VAL A 147 -14.02 -3.96 15.08
CA VAL A 147 -13.60 -4.75 16.25
C VAL A 147 -12.37 -5.59 15.89
N GLY A 148 -11.41 -5.62 16.80
CA GLY A 148 -10.17 -6.38 16.68
C GLY A 148 -9.00 -5.62 16.06
N LEU A 149 -9.19 -4.40 15.54
CA LEU A 149 -8.04 -3.56 15.14
C LEU A 149 -7.26 -3.09 16.36
N CYS A 150 -5.94 -3.02 16.22
CA CYS A 150 -5.01 -2.77 17.31
C CYS A 150 -4.08 -1.59 17.01
N PHE A 151 -3.80 -0.80 18.03
CA PHE A 151 -3.04 0.45 17.97
C PHE A 151 -2.13 0.57 19.20
N ASP A 152 -1.01 1.28 19.06
CA ASP A 152 -0.12 1.60 20.18
C ASP A 152 -0.50 2.92 20.87
N ASP A 153 -1.06 3.86 20.11
CA ASP A 153 -1.44 5.19 20.56
C ASP A 153 -2.58 5.69 19.67
N ILE A 154 -3.56 6.38 20.24
CA ILE A 154 -4.70 6.97 19.55
C ILE A 154 -4.95 8.43 19.97
N GLU A 155 -4.17 8.97 20.89
CA GLU A 155 -4.38 10.31 21.47
C GLU A 155 -3.79 11.43 20.59
N THR A 156 -2.83 11.09 19.73
CA THR A 156 -2.19 12.09 18.86
C THR A 156 -3.14 12.59 17.77
N LYS A 157 -2.87 13.76 17.19
CA LYS A 157 -3.61 14.25 16.01
C LYS A 157 -3.12 13.62 14.69
N THR A 158 -2.00 12.90 14.73
CA THR A 158 -1.46 12.16 13.59
C THR A 158 -2.10 10.77 13.56
N PRO A 159 -2.59 10.28 12.40
CA PRO A 159 -3.20 8.96 12.32
C PRO A 159 -2.16 7.86 12.67
N PRO A 160 -2.36 7.07 13.75
CA PRO A 160 -1.46 5.99 14.11
C PRO A 160 -1.46 4.82 13.10
N PRO A 161 -0.37 4.08 12.91
CA PRO A 161 -0.41 2.85 12.12
C PRO A 161 -1.16 1.73 12.86
N LEU A 162 -1.68 0.74 12.12
CA LEU A 162 -2.11 -0.51 12.73
C LEU A 162 -0.92 -1.23 13.36
N LYS A 163 -1.20 -1.95 14.45
CA LYS A 163 -0.22 -2.76 15.17
C LYS A 163 -0.68 -4.21 15.27
N ASP A 164 0.26 -5.13 15.34
CA ASP A 164 -0.02 -6.50 15.75
C ASP A 164 -0.54 -6.53 17.20
N CYS A 165 -1.69 -7.17 17.41
CA CYS A 165 -2.36 -7.18 18.71
C CYS A 165 -1.55 -7.86 19.82
N GLY A 166 -0.61 -8.76 19.51
CA GLY A 166 0.25 -9.40 20.50
C GLY A 166 1.27 -8.44 21.14
N SER A 167 1.48 -7.27 20.54
CA SER A 167 2.38 -6.22 21.03
C SER A 167 1.72 -4.86 21.20
N ALA A 168 0.43 -4.76 20.87
CA ALA A 168 -0.31 -3.49 20.90
C ALA A 168 -0.71 -3.10 22.32
N ARG A 169 -0.91 -1.80 22.54
CA ARG A 169 -1.42 -1.28 23.82
C ARG A 169 -2.94 -1.24 23.87
N LEU A 170 -3.59 -1.09 22.73
CA LEU A 170 -5.03 -0.91 22.60
C LEU A 170 -5.59 -1.82 21.49
N ARG A 171 -6.76 -2.39 21.74
CA ARG A 171 -7.57 -3.14 20.78
C ARG A 171 -9.01 -2.64 20.82
N ILE A 172 -9.63 -2.45 19.66
CA ILE A 172 -11.06 -2.17 19.57
C ILE A 172 -11.85 -3.39 20.04
N SER A 173 -12.60 -3.26 21.13
CA SER A 173 -13.48 -4.31 21.65
C SER A 173 -14.91 -4.16 21.15
N GLU A 174 -15.42 -2.91 21.12
CA GLU A 174 -16.82 -2.61 20.85
C GLU A 174 -16.94 -1.35 20.00
N VAL A 175 -18.00 -1.32 19.20
CA VAL A 175 -18.33 -0.21 18.30
C VAL A 175 -19.84 0.01 18.32
N PHE A 176 -20.24 1.26 18.56
CA PHE A 176 -21.64 1.68 18.56
C PHE A 176 -21.89 2.69 17.45
N PRO A 177 -22.99 2.58 16.68
CA PRO A 177 -23.23 3.38 15.47
C PRO A 177 -23.73 4.80 15.74
N LYS A 178 -23.34 5.40 16.86
CA LYS A 178 -23.72 6.77 17.28
C LYS A 178 -22.59 7.37 18.10
N MET A 179 -22.45 8.69 18.04
CA MET A 179 -21.57 9.42 18.94
C MET A 179 -22.20 9.45 20.34
N SER A 180 -21.44 9.07 21.36
CA SER A 180 -21.77 9.37 22.75
C SER A 180 -21.10 10.66 23.18
N MET A 181 -21.91 11.63 23.63
CA MET A 181 -21.43 12.89 24.22
C MET A 181 -21.49 12.85 25.75
N VAL A 182 -22.32 11.98 26.32
CA VAL A 182 -22.54 11.85 27.76
C VAL A 182 -22.79 10.38 28.07
N ASN A 183 -22.05 9.82 29.03
CA ASN A 183 -22.08 8.40 29.42
C ASN A 183 -21.76 7.45 28.25
N SER A 184 -20.50 7.04 28.17
CA SER A 184 -20.05 6.09 27.14
C SER A 184 -20.85 4.78 27.22
N PRO A 185 -21.31 4.21 26.08
CA PRO A 185 -21.91 2.88 26.03
C PRO A 185 -20.89 1.75 26.24
N CYS A 186 -19.59 2.08 26.29
CA CYS A 186 -18.53 1.13 26.51
C CYS A 186 -18.62 0.49 27.90
N ALA A 187 -18.30 -0.81 27.99
CA ALA A 187 -18.30 -1.53 29.26
C ALA A 187 -17.29 -0.96 30.28
N GLU A 188 -17.54 -1.25 31.57
CA GLU A 188 -16.56 -0.99 32.62
C GLU A 188 -15.23 -1.71 32.32
N GLY A 189 -14.11 -1.04 32.59
CA GLY A 189 -12.78 -1.56 32.26
C GLY A 189 -12.28 -1.21 30.84
N THR A 190 -13.05 -0.43 30.08
CA THR A 190 -12.57 0.21 28.85
C THR A 190 -11.38 1.12 29.17
N ALA A 191 -10.30 0.96 28.40
CA ALA A 191 -9.08 1.75 28.56
C ALA A 191 -9.22 3.13 27.95
N GLU A 192 -9.75 3.21 26.72
CA GLU A 192 -9.92 4.47 25.99
C GLU A 192 -11.22 4.48 25.18
N VAL A 193 -11.75 5.67 24.93
CA VAL A 193 -12.98 5.87 24.13
C VAL A 193 -12.75 6.98 23.11
N ILE A 194 -13.05 6.69 21.84
CA ILE A 194 -13.13 7.71 20.79
C ILE A 194 -14.57 7.77 20.29
N SER A 195 -15.13 8.97 20.21
CA SER A 195 -16.46 9.19 19.64
C SER A 195 -16.41 10.29 18.59
N TYR A 196 -17.10 10.08 17.47
CA TYR A 196 -17.22 11.07 16.41
C TYR A 196 -18.61 11.03 15.76
N ALA A 197 -19.06 12.18 15.28
CA ALA A 197 -20.33 12.34 14.58
C ALA A 197 -20.11 12.58 13.08
N SER A 198 -20.96 11.99 12.25
CA SER A 198 -21.13 12.37 10.86
C SER A 198 -21.80 13.75 10.76
N TYR A 199 -21.36 14.55 9.79
CA TYR A 199 -21.87 15.91 9.54
C TYR A 199 -22.91 15.97 8.41
N GLY A 200 -23.52 14.83 8.05
CA GLY A 200 -24.73 14.81 7.25
C GLY A 200 -24.57 14.42 5.78
N THR A 201 -23.41 13.92 5.34
CA THR A 201 -23.36 13.16 4.09
C THR A 201 -23.67 11.68 4.36
N SER A 202 -24.26 10.98 3.40
CA SER A 202 -24.78 9.63 3.59
C SER A 202 -23.70 8.54 3.76
N ASN A 203 -22.43 8.84 3.49
CA ASN A 203 -21.40 7.81 3.31
C ASN A 203 -20.50 7.63 4.53
N PHE A 204 -20.31 8.67 5.35
CA PHE A 204 -19.60 8.57 6.62
C PHE A 204 -20.58 8.40 7.79
N LYS A 205 -20.29 7.45 8.68
CA LYS A 205 -21.17 7.09 9.80
C LYS A 205 -20.56 7.55 11.13
N SER A 206 -21.40 8.08 12.01
CA SER A 206 -21.02 8.34 13.41
C SER A 206 -20.64 7.04 14.11
N ALA A 207 -19.70 7.10 15.05
CA ALA A 207 -19.39 5.97 15.90
C ALA A 207 -18.88 6.38 17.29
N THR A 208 -19.05 5.48 18.24
CA THR A 208 -18.30 5.42 19.48
C THR A 208 -17.53 4.10 19.49
N ILE A 209 -16.22 4.19 19.71
CA ILE A 209 -15.27 3.08 19.66
C ILE A 209 -14.68 2.90 21.06
N CYS A 210 -14.75 1.67 21.56
CA CYS A 210 -14.25 1.29 22.87
C CYS A 210 -12.95 0.50 22.70
N PHE A 211 -11.91 0.91 23.40
CA PHE A 211 -10.61 0.25 23.37
C PHE A 211 -10.32 -0.43 24.70
N VAL A 212 -9.82 -1.65 24.63
CA VAL A 212 -9.31 -2.41 25.78
C VAL A 212 -7.82 -2.68 25.60
N LYS A 213 -7.15 -3.06 26.68
CA LYS A 213 -5.81 -3.64 26.58
C LYS A 213 -5.94 -5.06 25.99
N PRO A 214 -5.19 -5.40 24.91
CA PRO A 214 -5.30 -6.69 24.23
C PRO A 214 -5.05 -7.91 25.11
#